data_AF-A0A0D0BKW6-F1
#
_entry.id   AF-A0A0D0BKW6-F1
#
_cell.length_a   1.000
_cell.length_b   1.000
_cell.length_c   1.000
_cell.angle_alpha   90.00
_cell.angle_beta   90.00
_cell.angle_gamma   90.00
#
_symmetry.space_group_name_H-M   'P 1'
#
loop_
_entity.id
_entity.type
_entity.pdbx_description
1 polymer ?
#
loop_
_entity_poly.entity_id
_entity_poly.type
_entity_poly.pdbx_seq_one_letter_code
_entity_poly.pdbx_strand_id
1 'polypeptide(L)'
;MTASSIGQDRYPECMGKFYIINAPWLFSGVWTVIKPWLDEVTVAKIAILGKDYKDMLAQIPKENLPKELGGGCTCGKGCSLSDEGPWNEAKRQKIEAEMSIEWVCKDAFIIF
;
A
#
# COMPACT_ATOMS: atom_id res chain seq x y z
N MET A 1 -10.72 2.80 -24.41
CA MET A 1 -11.08 2.55 -23.00
C MET A 1 -9.81 2.67 -22.16
N THR A 2 -9.74 3.69 -21.32
CA THR A 2 -8.58 4.00 -20.48
C THR A 2 -8.70 3.26 -19.14
N ALA A 3 -7.61 2.66 -18.66
CA ALA A 3 -7.59 1.92 -17.38
C ALA A 3 -8.13 2.76 -16.21
N SER A 4 -7.88 4.07 -16.21
CA SER A 4 -8.37 5.01 -15.20
C SER A 4 -9.90 5.05 -15.10
N SER A 5 -10.62 4.95 -16.22
CA SER A 5 -12.09 5.01 -16.22
C SER A 5 -12.70 3.75 -15.59
N ILE A 6 -12.12 2.57 -15.82
CA ILE A 6 -12.60 1.32 -15.21
C ILE A 6 -12.40 1.37 -13.69
N GLY A 7 -11.24 1.86 -13.23
CA GLY A 7 -10.95 1.99 -11.81
C GLY A 7 -11.88 2.98 -11.10
N GLN A 8 -12.12 4.15 -11.70
CA GLN A 8 -12.97 5.19 -11.13
C GLN A 8 -14.47 4.82 -11.16
N ASP A 9 -14.96 4.24 -12.26
CA ASP A 9 -16.39 4.00 -12.47
C ASP A 9 -16.91 2.69 -11.84
N ARG A 10 -16.02 1.74 -11.53
CA ARG A 10 -16.41 0.42 -11.01
C ARG A 10 -15.86 0.11 -9.62
N TYR A 11 -14.78 0.77 -9.20
CA TYR A 11 -14.12 0.51 -7.92
C TYR A 11 -13.63 1.80 -7.23
N PRO A 12 -14.52 2.80 -7.01
CA PRO A 12 -14.13 4.13 -6.53
C PRO A 12 -13.45 4.12 -5.15
N GLU A 13 -13.76 3.14 -4.29
CA GLU A 13 -13.22 3.05 -2.93
C GLU A 13 -12.12 2.01 -2.73
N CYS A 14 -11.79 1.21 -3.74
CA CYS A 14 -10.76 0.17 -3.59
C CYS A 14 -9.33 0.73 -3.52
N MET A 15 -9.12 1.99 -3.92
CA MET A 15 -7.81 2.63 -3.87
C MET A 15 -7.62 3.32 -2.51
N GLY A 16 -6.73 2.78 -1.66
CA GLY A 16 -6.42 3.33 -0.34
C GLY A 16 -5.35 4.42 -0.35
N LYS A 17 -4.14 4.08 -0.83
CA LYS A 17 -3.00 5.00 -0.97
C LYS A 17 -2.23 4.67 -2.24
N PHE A 18 -1.80 5.69 -2.97
CA PHE A 18 -1.05 5.54 -4.21
C PHE A 18 0.28 6.30 -4.12
N TYR A 19 1.39 5.61 -4.34
CA TYR A 19 2.73 6.15 -4.17
C TYR A 19 3.48 6.11 -5.48
N ILE A 20 3.96 7.26 -5.94
CA ILE A 20 4.86 7.38 -7.09
C ILE A 20 6.25 7.68 -6.55
N ILE A 21 7.17 6.73 -6.66
CA ILE A 21 8.54 6.86 -6.16
C ILE A 21 9.53 7.18 -7.28
N ASN A 22 10.66 7.79 -6.94
CA ASN A 22 11.70 8.18 -7.90
C ASN A 22 11.17 9.09 -9.03
N ALA A 23 10.16 9.91 -8.72
CA ALA A 23 9.59 10.83 -9.69
C ALA A 23 10.58 11.99 -9.94
N PRO A 24 10.96 12.28 -11.21
CA PRO A 24 11.76 13.45 -11.52
C PRO A 24 10.95 14.73 -11.23
N TRP A 25 11.62 15.84 -10.95
CA TRP A 25 10.97 17.14 -10.65
C TRP A 25 9.96 17.58 -11.73
N LEU A 26 10.20 17.18 -12.99
CA LEU A 26 9.30 17.42 -14.12
C LEU A 26 7.92 16.77 -13.91
N PHE A 27 7.87 15.60 -13.27
CA PHE A 27 6.64 14.88 -12.99
C PHE A 27 5.74 15.66 -12.02
N SER A 28 6.31 16.39 -11.06
CA SER A 28 5.55 17.29 -10.18
C SER A 28 4.93 18.47 -10.94
N GLY A 29 5.62 18.97 -11.97
CA GLY A 29 5.08 20.00 -12.86
C GLY A 29 3.88 19.48 -13.67
N VAL A 30 4.04 18.32 -14.32
CA VAL A 30 2.97 17.66 -15.08
C VAL A 30 1.79 17.30 -14.18
N TRP A 31 2.04 16.81 -12.97
CA TRP A 31 1.00 16.48 -12.00
C TRP A 31 0.12 17.68 -11.66
N THR A 32 0.68 18.87 -11.57
CA THR A 32 -0.08 20.10 -11.29
C THR A 32 -1.08 20.44 -12.41
N VAL A 33 -0.77 20.06 -13.65
CA VAL A 33 -1.67 20.23 -14.81
C VAL A 33 -2.76 19.15 -14.85
N ILE A 34 -2.48 17.94 -14.32
CA ILE A 34 -3.40 16.80 -14.35
C ILE A 34 -4.37 16.81 -13.17
N LYS A 35 -3.98 17.33 -12.00
CA LYS A 35 -4.84 17.43 -10.80
C LYS A 35 -6.27 17.91 -11.08
N PRO A 36 -6.54 18.96 -11.89
CA PRO A 36 -7.89 19.44 -12.15
C PRO A 36 -8.78 18.46 -12.92
N TRP A 37 -8.21 17.43 -13.53
CA TRP A 37 -8.95 16.39 -14.26
C TRP A 37 -9.27 15.16 -13.39
N LEU A 38 -8.79 15.15 -12.14
CA LEU A 38 -9.02 14.07 -11.18
C LEU A 38 -9.87 14.60 -10.03
N ASP A 39 -10.69 13.73 -9.45
CA ASP A 39 -11.46 14.05 -8.26
C ASP A 39 -10.53 14.31 -7.04
N GLU A 40 -10.97 15.16 -6.11
CA GLU A 40 -10.18 15.54 -4.93
C GLU A 40 -9.84 14.34 -4.04
N VAL A 41 -10.74 13.34 -3.95
CA VAL A 41 -10.51 12.13 -3.16
C VAL A 41 -9.36 11.31 -3.75
N THR A 42 -9.28 11.20 -5.07
CA THR A 42 -8.21 10.53 -5.80
C THR A 42 -6.89 11.30 -5.65
N VAL A 43 -6.91 12.62 -5.75
CA VAL A 43 -5.72 13.47 -5.55
C VAL A 43 -5.19 13.34 -4.12
N ALA A 44 -6.06 13.32 -3.11
CA ALA A 44 -5.67 13.16 -1.69
C ALA A 44 -5.03 11.78 -1.39
N LYS A 45 -5.31 10.77 -2.20
CA LYS A 45 -4.74 9.42 -2.09
C LYS A 45 -3.38 9.29 -2.76
N ILE A 46 -3.02 10.21 -3.67
CA ILE A 46 -1.79 10.13 -4.47
C ILE A 46 -0.67 10.95 -3.84
N ALA A 47 0.43 10.28 -3.51
CA ALA A 47 1.67 10.87 -3.02
C ALA A 47 2.78 10.69 -4.06
N ILE A 48 3.35 11.81 -4.49
CA ILE A 48 4.51 11.82 -5.40
C ILE A 48 5.75 12.05 -4.55
N LEU A 49 6.63 11.06 -4.58
CA LEU A 49 7.87 11.01 -3.82
C LEU A 49 9.05 11.08 -4.80
N GLY A 50 9.98 11.97 -4.47
CA GLY A 50 11.23 12.12 -5.19
C GLY A 50 12.26 11.05 -4.78
N LYS A 51 13.50 11.49 -4.54
CA LYS A 51 14.58 10.61 -4.08
C LYS A 51 14.42 10.15 -2.63
N ASP A 52 13.80 10.97 -1.78
CA ASP A 52 13.63 10.69 -0.36
C ASP A 52 12.26 10.06 -0.06
N TYR A 53 11.98 8.91 -0.70
CA TYR A 53 10.73 8.18 -0.51
C TYR A 53 10.70 7.31 0.76
N LYS A 54 11.84 7.18 1.46
CA LYS A 54 12.03 6.27 2.61
C LYS A 54 11.23 6.68 3.85
N ASP A 55 10.98 7.96 4.04
CA ASP A 55 10.25 8.46 5.21
C ASP A 55 8.77 8.08 5.18
N MET A 56 8.18 8.03 3.98
CA MET A 56 6.77 7.64 3.81
C MET A 56 6.59 6.11 3.76
N LEU A 57 7.64 5.37 3.39
CA LEU A 57 7.69 3.91 3.52
C LEU A 57 7.65 3.43 4.98
N ALA A 58 7.82 4.31 5.97
CA ALA A 58 7.67 3.95 7.39
C ALA A 58 6.24 3.50 7.74
N GLN A 59 5.23 3.83 6.93
CA GLN A 59 3.87 3.31 7.08
C GLN A 59 3.78 1.80 6.81
N ILE A 60 4.75 1.24 6.07
CA ILE A 60 4.80 -0.17 5.71
C ILE A 60 5.97 -0.81 6.47
N PRO A 61 5.78 -1.96 7.14
CA PRO A 61 6.89 -2.66 7.79
C PRO A 61 8.00 -2.97 6.79
N LYS A 62 9.25 -2.67 7.14
CA LYS A 62 10.41 -2.88 6.24
C LYS A 62 10.56 -4.34 5.80
N GLU A 63 10.11 -5.27 6.63
CA GLU A 63 10.05 -6.71 6.35
C GLU A 63 9.10 -7.08 5.21
N ASN A 64 8.04 -6.29 4.97
CA ASN A 64 7.06 -6.52 3.91
C ASN A 64 7.44 -5.82 2.59
N LEU A 65 8.48 -5.00 2.61
CA LEU A 65 8.91 -4.23 1.44
C LEU A 65 10.04 -4.97 0.69
N PRO A 66 10.01 -5.05 -0.65
CA PRO A 66 11.10 -5.60 -1.44
C PRO A 66 12.45 -4.90 -1.19
N LYS A 67 13.55 -5.66 -1.26
CA LYS A 67 14.91 -5.10 -1.16
C LYS A 67 15.19 -3.97 -2.16
N GLU A 68 14.62 -4.05 -3.35
CA GLU A 68 14.74 -3.04 -4.41
C GLU A 68 14.22 -1.66 -3.99
N LEU A 69 13.26 -1.63 -3.05
CA LEU A 69 12.66 -0.41 -2.51
C LEU A 69 13.25 -0.02 -1.14
N GLY A 70 14.34 -0.65 -0.72
CA GLY A 70 14.99 -0.40 0.57
C GLY A 70 14.40 -1.19 1.75
N GLY A 71 13.62 -2.23 1.47
CA GLY A 71 13.11 -3.17 2.47
C GLY A 71 13.99 -4.39 2.71
N GLY A 72 13.47 -5.34 3.49
CA GLY A 72 14.13 -6.58 3.87
C GLY A 72 13.57 -7.83 3.18
N CYS A 73 12.46 -7.74 2.45
CA CYS A 73 11.77 -8.90 1.88
C CYS A 73 12.63 -9.59 0.81
N THR A 74 12.80 -10.90 0.95
CA THR A 74 13.46 -11.77 -0.03
C THR A 74 12.56 -12.94 -0.37
N CYS A 75 11.84 -12.84 -1.48
CA CYS A 75 11.13 -13.98 -2.04
C CYS A 75 12.10 -14.87 -2.83
N GLY A 76 11.97 -16.19 -2.72
CA GLY A 76 12.91 -17.14 -3.33
C GLY A 76 13.06 -17.00 -4.86
N LYS A 77 11.98 -16.61 -5.56
CA LYS A 77 11.96 -16.39 -7.02
C LYS A 77 11.94 -14.90 -7.42
N GLY A 78 12.16 -13.99 -6.47
CA GLY A 78 12.03 -12.54 -6.65
C GLY A 78 10.62 -12.02 -6.35
N CYS A 79 10.51 -10.81 -5.80
CA CYS A 79 9.23 -10.23 -5.39
C CYS A 79 8.26 -10.00 -6.56
N SER A 80 8.77 -9.78 -7.78
CA SER A 80 7.94 -9.57 -8.97
C SER A 80 7.17 -10.81 -9.44
N LEU A 81 7.62 -12.01 -9.07
CA LEU A 81 7.05 -13.29 -9.49
C LEU A 81 6.44 -14.07 -8.31
N SER A 82 6.36 -13.45 -7.14
CA SER A 82 5.92 -14.10 -5.90
C SER A 82 4.63 -13.46 -5.40
N ASP A 83 3.61 -14.28 -5.17
CA ASP A 83 2.33 -13.85 -4.57
C ASP A 83 2.33 -14.15 -3.05
N GLU A 84 3.27 -13.53 -2.34
CA GLU A 84 3.40 -13.71 -0.89
C GLU A 84 2.60 -12.64 -0.13
N GLY A 85 1.55 -13.08 0.57
CA GLY A 85 0.78 -12.19 1.44
C GLY A 85 -0.08 -12.92 2.47
N PRO A 86 -0.83 -12.18 3.30
CA PRO A 86 -1.72 -12.72 4.33
C PRO A 86 -2.85 -13.60 3.80
N TRP A 87 -3.19 -13.50 2.51
CA TRP A 87 -4.20 -14.32 1.84
C TRP A 87 -3.76 -15.77 1.60
N ASN A 88 -2.45 -16.07 1.70
CA ASN A 88 -1.97 -17.44 1.60
C ASN A 88 -2.42 -18.25 2.83
N GLU A 89 -3.12 -19.36 2.61
CA GLU A 89 -3.83 -20.14 3.65
C GLU A 89 -2.97 -20.42 4.89
N ALA A 90 -1.70 -20.79 4.69
CA ALA A 90 -0.77 -21.11 5.76
C ALA A 90 -0.44 -19.90 6.66
N LYS A 91 -0.38 -18.68 6.09
CA LYS A 91 -0.15 -17.44 6.85
C LYS A 91 -1.46 -16.88 7.42
N ARG A 92 -2.58 -17.04 6.69
CA ARG A 92 -3.92 -16.58 7.08
C ARG A 92 -4.34 -17.16 8.42
N GLN A 93 -4.26 -18.48 8.57
CA GLN A 93 -4.65 -19.16 9.82
C GLN A 93 -3.82 -18.70 11.02
N LYS A 94 -2.53 -18.43 10.80
CA LYS A 94 -1.63 -17.95 11.85
C LYS A 94 -1.95 -16.51 12.27
N ILE A 95 -2.19 -15.62 11.30
CA ILE A 95 -2.57 -14.23 11.57
C ILE A 95 -3.97 -14.15 12.19
N GLU A 96 -4.93 -14.95 11.72
CA GLU A 96 -6.27 -15.03 12.33
C GLU A 96 -6.20 -15.53 13.77
N ALA A 97 -5.33 -16.50 14.06
CA ALA A 97 -5.09 -16.97 15.43
C ALA A 97 -4.40 -15.91 16.31
N GLU A 98 -3.34 -15.25 15.82
CA GLU A 98 -2.62 -14.20 16.56
C GLU A 98 -3.49 -12.95 16.78
N MET A 99 -4.25 -12.53 15.78
CA MET A 99 -5.18 -11.41 15.86
C MET A 99 -6.36 -11.76 16.79
N SER A 100 -6.91 -12.98 16.74
CA SER A 100 -7.95 -13.42 17.69
C SER A 100 -7.44 -13.44 19.13
N ILE A 101 -6.17 -13.79 19.38
CA ILE A 101 -5.57 -13.74 20.72
C ILE A 101 -5.35 -12.29 21.16
N GLU A 102 -4.93 -11.41 20.25
CA GLU A 102 -4.71 -9.98 20.56
C GLU A 102 -6.00 -9.25 20.93
N TRP A 103 -7.11 -9.50 20.23
CA TRP A 103 -8.44 -8.98 20.64
C TRP A 103 -8.88 -9.58 21.99
N VAL A 104 -8.72 -10.89 22.19
CA VAL A 104 -9.03 -11.55 23.48
C VAL A 104 -8.18 -10.99 24.65
N CYS A 105 -6.92 -10.62 24.41
CA CYS A 105 -6.03 -10.09 25.45
C CYS A 105 -6.13 -8.57 25.65
N LYS A 106 -6.52 -7.79 24.63
CA LYS A 106 -6.71 -6.33 24.74
C LYS A 106 -8.11 -5.93 25.25
N ASP A 107 -9.11 -6.79 25.07
CA ASP A 107 -10.47 -6.58 25.60
C ASP A 107 -10.70 -7.21 26.99
N ALA A 108 -9.63 -7.57 27.72
CA ALA A 108 -9.69 -7.95 29.13
C ALA A 108 -9.96 -6.76 30.09
N PHE A 109 -10.76 -5.79 29.63
CA PHE A 109 -11.46 -4.80 30.45
C PHE A 109 -12.90 -4.59 29.97
N ILE A 110 -13.67 -5.67 29.77
CA ILE A 110 -15.09 -5.68 30.14
C ILE A 110 -15.35 -6.99 30.89
N ILE A 111 -15.86 -6.81 32.11
CA ILE A 111 -16.32 -7.84 33.02
C ILE A 111 -17.72 -8.30 32.53
N PHE A 112 -17.95 -9.62 32.60
CA PHE A 112 -19.12 -10.45 32.21
C PHE A 112 -19.09 -11.07 30.80
#